data_AF-A0A3S4F917-F1
#
_entry.id   AF-A0A3S4F917-F1
#
_cell.length_a   1.000
_cell.length_b   1.000
_cell.length_c   1.000
_cell.angle_alpha   90.00
_cell.angle_beta   90.00
_cell.angle_gamma   90.00
#
_symmetry.space_group_name_H-M   'P 1'
#
loop_
_entity.id
_entity.type
_entity.pdbx_description
1 polymer ?
#
loop_
_entity_poly.entity_id
_entity_poly.type
_entity_poly.pdbx_seq_one_letter_code
_entity_poly.pdbx_strand_id
1 'polypeptide(L)' 'MNTMTLTPGQLSLSQLYDVWRHPVQLRLDASAIGGINASVACVNDIVAEGRTAYGINTGFRSAGADAHR' A
#
# COMPACT_ATOMS: atom_id res chain seq x y z
N MET A 1 26.01 -9.60 -1.78
CA MET A 1 24.66 -9.10 -1.42
C MET A 1 23.82 -9.15 -2.68
N ASN A 2 22.73 -9.93 -2.72
CA ASN A 2 21.85 -10.00 -3.89
C ASN A 2 20.94 -8.76 -3.94
N THR A 3 20.75 -8.16 -5.11
CA THR A 3 19.81 -7.03 -5.31
C THR A 3 18.70 -7.47 -6.23
N MET A 4 17.45 -7.24 -5.82
CA MET A 4 16.26 -7.59 -6.60
C MET A 4 15.37 -6.35 -6.76
N THR A 5 14.96 -6.08 -8.00
CA THR A 5 13.92 -5.08 -8.29
C THR A 5 12.55 -5.75 -8.17
N LEU A 6 11.71 -5.21 -7.29
CA LEU A 6 10.34 -5.64 -7.06
C LEU A 6 9.40 -4.91 -8.03
N THR A 7 8.89 -5.65 -9.02
CA THR A 7 7.76 -5.22 -9.84
C THR A 7 6.48 -5.77 -9.21
N PRO A 8 5.54 -4.91 -8.73
CA PRO A 8 4.33 -5.37 -8.06
C PRO A 8 3.50 -6.34 -8.91
N GLY A 9 3.00 -7.40 -8.28
CA GLY A 9 2.17 -8.41 -8.95
C GLY A 9 2.94 -9.40 -9.86
N GLN A 10 4.27 -9.30 -9.94
CA GLN A 10 5.12 -10.13 -10.81
C GLN A 10 6.16 -10.95 -10.03
N LEU A 11 5.94 -11.16 -8.73
CA LEU A 11 6.83 -12.00 -7.92
C LEU A 11 6.72 -13.47 -8.33
N SER A 12 7.85 -14.07 -8.69
CA SER A 12 7.92 -15.51 -8.91
C SER A 12 8.13 -16.29 -7.60
N LEU A 13 7.79 -17.58 -7.60
CA LEU A 13 8.07 -18.47 -6.47
C LEU A 13 9.57 -18.60 -6.17
N SER A 14 10.44 -18.56 -7.19
CA SER A 14 11.89 -18.61 -7.00
C SER A 14 12.41 -17.36 -6.30
N GLN A 15 11.91 -16.18 -6.68
CA GLN A 15 12.26 -14.93 -6.01
C GLN A 15 11.80 -14.92 -4.55
N LEU A 16 10.60 -15.44 -4.26
CA LEU A 16 10.11 -15.61 -2.89
C LEU A 16 11.01 -16.56 -2.08
N TYR A 17 11.43 -17.67 -2.69
CA TYR A 17 12.35 -18.62 -2.05
C TYR A 17 13.70 -17.98 -1.74
N ASP A 18 14.25 -17.19 -2.66
CA ASP A 18 15.51 -16.49 -2.46
C ASP A 18 15.43 -15.47 -1.32
N VAL A 19 14.35 -14.68 -1.27
CA VAL A 19 14.09 -13.72 -0.19
C VAL A 19 13.90 -14.42 1.16
N TRP A 20 13.28 -15.61 1.17
CA TRP A 20 13.11 -16.40 2.39
C TRP A 20 14.43 -16.95 2.94
N ARG A 21 15.34 -17.39 2.06
CA ARG A 21 16.58 -18.07 2.44
C ARG A 21 17.74 -17.12 2.71
N HIS A 22 17.76 -15.95 2.08
CA HIS A 22 18.94 -15.10 2.03
C HIS A 22 18.60 -13.62 2.24
N PRO A 23 19.53 -12.83 2.81
CA PRO A 23 19.41 -11.37 2.79
C PRO A 23 19.43 -10.85 1.34
N VAL A 24 18.39 -10.10 0.97
CA VAL A 24 18.24 -9.47 -0.34
C VAL A 24 18.04 -7.97 -0.16
N GLN A 25 18.78 -7.18 -0.94
CA GLN A 25 18.52 -5.75 -1.08
C GLN A 25 17.41 -5.55 -2.09
N LEU A 26 16.26 -5.04 -1.65
CA LEU A 26 15.13 -4.76 -2.52
C LEU A 26 15.20 -3.33 -3.07
N ARG A 27 14.81 -3.18 -4.33
CA ARG A 27 14.50 -1.89 -4.96
C ARG A 27 13.08 -1.95 -5.51
N LEU A 28 12.34 -0.86 -5.40
CA LEU A 28 11.02 -0.78 -6.02
C LEU A 28 11.18 -0.43 -7.50
N ASP A 29 10.45 -1.13 -8.36
CA ASP A 29 10.38 -0.75 -9.78
C ASP A 29 9.74 0.64 -9.93
N ALA A 30 10.32 1.49 -10.77
CA ALA A 30 9.86 2.87 -10.94
C ALA A 30 8.41 2.96 -11.46
N SER A 31 7.92 1.95 -12.19
CA SER A 31 6.54 1.90 -12.66
C SER A 31 5.51 1.87 -11.52
N ALA A 32 5.88 1.39 -10.33
CA ALA A 32 4.99 1.32 -9.18
C ALA A 32 4.68 2.69 -8.56
N ILE A 33 5.58 3.66 -8.72
CA ILE A 33 5.52 4.96 -8.04
C ILE A 33 4.24 5.72 -8.42
N GLY A 34 3.85 5.69 -9.70
CA GLY A 34 2.63 6.36 -10.17
C GLY A 34 1.36 5.82 -9.49
N GLY A 35 1.23 4.48 -9.40
CA GLY A 35 0.07 3.85 -8.77
C GLY A 35 -0.01 4.08 -7.26
N ILE A 36 1.13 4.12 -6.57
CA ILE A 36 1.22 4.46 -5.14
C ILE A 36 0.75 5.91 -4.93
N ASN A 37 1.30 6.85 -5.69
CA ASN A 37 0.96 8.26 -5.55
C ASN A 37 -0.51 8.54 -5.87
N ALA A 38 -1.06 7.88 -6.90
CA ALA A 38 -2.49 7.97 -7.22
C ALA A 38 -3.38 7.44 -6.09
N SER A 39 -2.97 6.36 -5.42
CA SER A 39 -3.69 5.81 -4.27
C SER A 39 -3.67 6.79 -3.09
N VAL A 40 -2.53 7.43 -2.83
CA VAL A 40 -2.40 8.47 -1.79
C VAL A 40 -3.28 9.68 -2.11
N ALA A 41 -3.27 10.16 -3.36
CA ALA A 41 -4.10 11.29 -3.79
C ALA A 41 -5.59 10.99 -3.56
N CYS A 42 -6.07 9.81 -3.97
CA CYS A 42 -7.45 9.39 -3.76
C CYS A 42 -7.86 9.40 -2.27
N VAL A 43 -6.99 8.92 -1.38
CA VAL A 43 -7.25 8.96 0.07
C VAL A 43 -7.32 10.39 0.59
N ASN A 44 -6.39 11.26 0.15
CA ASN A 44 -6.39 12.66 0.54
C ASN A 44 -7.67 13.39 0.07
N ASP A 45 -8.14 13.11 -1.14
CA ASP A 45 -9.38 13.67 -1.67
C ASP A 45 -10.60 13.23 -0.84
N ILE A 46 -10.70 11.95 -0.47
CA ILE A 46 -11.76 11.43 0.42
C ILE A 46 -11.79 12.18 1.76
N VAL A 47 -10.61 12.41 2.34
CA VAL A 47 -10.48 13.14 3.62
C VAL A 47 -10.86 14.62 3.45
N ALA A 48 -10.40 15.26 2.37
CA ALA A 48 -10.70 16.67 2.08
C ALA A 48 -12.19 16.92 1.77
N GLU A 49 -12.84 15.98 1.09
CA GLU A 49 -14.27 16.00 0.79
C GLU A 49 -15.14 15.66 2.01
N GLY A 50 -14.53 15.25 3.14
CA GLY A 50 -15.26 14.82 4.33
C GLY A 50 -16.10 13.56 4.10
N ARG A 51 -15.72 12.72 3.13
CA ARG A 51 -16.45 11.48 2.84
C ARG A 51 -16.07 10.40 3.83
N THR A 52 -17.05 9.71 4.39
CA THR A 52 -16.82 8.57 5.28
C THR A 52 -16.29 7.38 4.51
N ALA A 53 -15.10 6.90 4.87
CA ALA A 53 -14.49 5.68 4.33
C ALA A 53 -13.89 4.80 5.44
N TYR A 54 -14.26 3.51 5.44
CA TYR A 54 -13.84 2.54 6.45
C TYR A 54 -12.32 2.36 6.47
N GLY A 55 -11.70 2.51 7.64
CA GLY A 55 -10.25 2.37 7.79
C GLY A 55 -9.43 3.50 7.16
N ILE A 56 -10.07 4.56 6.65
CA ILE A 56 -9.42 5.81 6.24
C ILE A 56 -9.66 6.89 7.30
N ASN A 57 -10.89 7.38 7.43
CA ASN A 57 -11.28 8.42 8.40
C ASN A 57 -12.34 7.92 9.39
N THR A 58 -12.51 6.60 9.48
CA THR A 58 -13.33 5.95 10.49
C THR A 58 -12.52 4.88 11.21
N GLY A 59 -12.89 4.63 12.47
CA GLY A 59 -12.25 3.59 13.28
C GLY A 59 -12.56 2.17 12.81
N PHE A 60 -11.84 1.21 13.37
CA PHE A 60 -12.11 -0.22 13.16
C PHE A 60 -13.07 -0.73 14.24
N ARG A 61 -14.08 -1.55 13.85
CA ARG A 61 -15.27 -2.01 14.65
C ARG A 61 -16.37 -0.96 14.86
N SER A 62 -17.57 -1.44 15.23
CA SER A 62 -18.79 -0.69 15.55
C SER A 62 -18.57 0.38 16.62
N ALA A 63 -17.96 1.49 16.25
CA ALA A 63 -18.32 2.77 16.85
C ALA A 63 -19.69 3.09 16.27
N GLY A 64 -20.73 2.95 17.10
CA GLY A 64 -22.04 3.50 16.78
C GLY A 64 -21.90 4.96 16.38
N ALA A 65 -22.66 5.32 15.36
CA ALA A 65 -22.98 6.66 14.86
C ALA A 65 -22.15 7.87 15.35
N ASP A 66 -21.80 8.70 14.36
CA ASP A 66 -21.41 10.11 14.48
C ASP A 66 -19.92 10.42 14.63
N ALA A 67 -19.28 10.69 13.48
CA ALA A 67 -18.08 11.52 13.39
C ALA A 67 -18.25 12.67 12.37
N HIS A 68 -19.49 13.12 12.15
CA HIS A 68 -19.78 14.41 11.51
C HIS A 68 -20.66 15.26 12.44
N ARG A 69 -20.02 15.82 13.46
CA ARG A 69 -20.32 17.14 13.99
C ARG A 69 -19.01 17.89 14.13
#